data_AF-A0A6B3FF40-F1
#
_entry.id   AF-A0A6B3FF40-F1
#
_cell.length_a   1.000
_cell.length_b   1.000
_cell.length_c   1.000
_cell.angle_alpha   90.00
_cell.angle_beta   90.00
_cell.angle_gamma   90.00
#
_symmetry.space_group_name_H-M   'P 1'
#
loop_
_entity.id
_entity.type
_entity.pdbx_description
1 polymer ?
#
loop_
_entity_poly.entity_id
_entity_poly.type
_entity_poly.pdbx_seq_one_letter_code
_entity_poly.pdbx_strand_id
1 'polypeptide(L)'
;GILFVFTVLLSCFFDAMGTIMGVGDEAHLTREDGSMPGMNKILFVDGIAVAAGGASSSSATTCFVESTAGVGEGARTGFSNIVTGALFAVALFLTPVATMVPSQAATPALVAVGFLILSGSITKIDWTDFTIAIPAFLTMVMM
;
A
#
# COMPACT_ATOMS: atom_id res chain seq x y z
N GLY A 1 -3.26 4.61 26.33
CA GLY A 1 -2.26 3.57 26.02
C GLY A 1 -2.87 2.46 25.18
N ILE A 2 -3.49 1.47 25.81
CA ILE A 2 -4.04 0.27 25.13
C ILE A 2 -5.06 0.60 24.03
N LEU A 3 -5.96 1.54 24.27
CA LEU A 3 -7.00 1.89 23.30
C LEU A 3 -6.42 2.47 22.01
N PHE A 4 -5.36 3.29 22.11
CA PHE A 4 -4.63 3.84 20.97
C PHE A 4 -3.91 2.74 20.17
N VAL A 5 -3.19 1.86 20.87
CA VAL A 5 -2.50 0.72 20.23
C VAL A 5 -3.50 -0.18 19.53
N PHE A 6 -4.66 -0.44 20.14
CA PHE A 6 -5.72 -1.25 19.57
C PHE A 6 -6.33 -0.59 18.31
N THR A 7 -6.61 0.71 18.34
CA THR A 7 -7.10 1.44 17.16
C THR A 7 -6.09 1.46 16.02
N VAL A 8 -4.80 1.67 16.31
CA VAL A 8 -3.75 1.64 15.29
C VAL A 8 -3.59 0.24 14.71
N LEU A 9 -3.65 -0.80 15.55
CA LEU A 9 -3.60 -2.19 15.11
C LEU A 9 -4.76 -2.52 14.17
N LEU A 10 -6.00 -2.16 14.54
CA LEU A 10 -7.15 -2.36 13.65
C LEU A 10 -7.01 -1.58 12.35
N SER A 11 -6.55 -0.33 12.41
CA SER A 11 -6.31 0.48 11.21
C SER A 11 -5.29 -0.18 10.29
N CYS A 12 -4.15 -0.64 10.82
CA CYS A 12 -3.11 -1.34 10.05
C CYS A 12 -3.63 -2.68 9.51
N PHE A 13 -4.45 -3.40 10.26
CA PHE A 13 -5.02 -4.67 9.81
C PHE A 13 -5.95 -4.46 8.61
N PHE A 14 -6.84 -3.47 8.67
CA PHE A 14 -7.72 -3.14 7.55
C PHE A 14 -6.96 -2.56 6.35
N ASP A 15 -5.93 -1.76 6.60
CA ASP A 15 -5.03 -1.22 5.57
C ASP A 15 -4.28 -2.34 4.83
N ALA A 16 -3.68 -3.28 5.58
CA ALA A 16 -2.99 -4.43 5.02
C ALA A 16 -3.96 -5.29 4.20
N MET A 17 -5.15 -5.62 4.74
CA MET A 17 -6.15 -6.40 3.99
C MET A 17 -6.61 -5.70 2.71
N GLY A 18 -6.91 -4.40 2.78
CA GLY A 18 -7.33 -3.60 1.63
C GLY A 18 -6.25 -3.57 0.56
N THR A 19 -4.99 -3.37 0.97
CA THR A 19 -3.84 -3.35 0.08
C THR A 19 -3.56 -4.72 -0.55
N ILE A 20 -3.62 -5.81 0.22
CA ILE A 20 -3.43 -7.18 -0.28
C ILE A 20 -4.49 -7.51 -1.34
N MET A 21 -5.75 -7.14 -1.08
CA MET A 21 -6.84 -7.33 -2.02
C MET A 21 -6.65 -6.49 -3.29
N GLY A 22 -6.28 -5.22 -3.16
CA GLY A 22 -6.04 -4.33 -4.31
C GLY A 22 -4.87 -4.80 -5.19
N VAL A 23 -3.76 -5.19 -4.58
CA VAL A 23 -2.59 -5.74 -5.30
C VAL A 23 -2.91 -7.13 -5.89
N GLY A 24 -3.66 -7.95 -5.17
CA GLY A 24 -4.08 -9.29 -5.62
C GLY A 24 -5.01 -9.25 -6.83
N ASP A 25 -5.93 -8.28 -6.86
CA ASP A 25 -6.84 -8.05 -7.99
C ASP A 25 -6.06 -7.61 -9.25
N GLU A 26 -5.15 -6.63 -9.10
CA GLU A 26 -4.29 -6.16 -10.19
C GLU A 26 -3.32 -7.26 -10.67
N ALA A 27 -2.94 -8.19 -9.80
CA ALA A 27 -2.10 -9.34 -10.14
C ALA A 27 -2.86 -10.50 -10.80
N HIS A 28 -4.20 -10.45 -10.82
CA HIS A 28 -5.09 -11.56 -11.18
C HIS A 28 -4.80 -12.83 -10.37
N LEU A 29 -4.50 -12.67 -9.07
CA LEU A 29 -4.23 -13.76 -8.12
C LEU A 29 -5.43 -14.07 -7.22
N THR A 30 -6.49 -13.27 -7.30
CA THR A 30 -7.79 -13.51 -6.66
C THR A 30 -8.51 -14.67 -7.33
N ARG A 31 -9.15 -15.53 -6.53
CA ARG A 31 -10.00 -16.62 -7.05
C ARG A 31 -11.31 -16.07 -7.62
N GLU A 32 -12.02 -16.89 -8.39
CA GLU A 32 -13.34 -16.56 -8.96
C GLU A 32 -14.40 -16.17 -7.92
N ASP A 33 -14.21 -16.57 -6.65
CA ASP A 33 -15.06 -16.19 -5.51
C ASP A 33 -14.68 -14.85 -4.88
N GLY A 34 -13.69 -14.14 -5.43
CA GLY A 34 -13.15 -12.91 -4.87
C GLY A 34 -12.24 -13.13 -3.65
N SER A 35 -11.90 -14.37 -3.30
CA SER A 35 -11.02 -14.66 -2.16
C SER A 35 -9.54 -14.71 -2.55
N MET A 36 -8.69 -14.16 -1.68
CA MET A 36 -7.24 -14.27 -1.81
C MET A 36 -6.77 -15.60 -1.19
N PRO A 37 -6.13 -16.51 -1.96
CA PRO A 37 -5.63 -17.76 -1.42
C PRO A 37 -4.51 -17.49 -0.40
N GLY A 38 -4.64 -18.07 0.80
CA GLY A 38 -3.59 -17.98 1.82
C GLY A 38 -3.52 -16.64 2.57
N MET A 39 -4.62 -15.87 2.62
CA MET A 39 -4.72 -14.60 3.34
C MET A 39 -4.09 -14.64 4.75
N ASN A 40 -4.35 -15.69 5.54
CA ASN A 40 -3.77 -15.87 6.87
C ASN A 40 -2.23 -15.89 6.87
N LYS A 41 -1.61 -16.51 5.85
CA LYS A 41 -0.14 -16.54 5.73
C LYS A 41 0.40 -15.16 5.36
N ILE A 42 -0.28 -14.45 4.47
CA ILE A 42 0.11 -13.10 4.04
C ILE A 42 0.04 -12.14 5.23
N LEU A 43 -1.08 -12.11 5.94
CA LEU A 43 -1.28 -11.31 7.15
C LEU A 43 -0.28 -11.67 8.27
N PHE A 44 0.09 -12.94 8.39
CA PHE A 44 1.11 -13.35 9.35
C PHE A 44 2.50 -12.80 9.01
N VAL A 45 2.89 -12.84 7.73
CA VAL A 45 4.16 -12.27 7.26
C VAL A 45 4.15 -10.74 7.40
N ASP A 46 3.04 -10.09 7.06
CA ASP A 46 2.85 -8.64 7.24
C ASP A 46 2.97 -8.23 8.71
N GLY A 47 2.31 -8.96 9.61
CA GLY A 47 2.42 -8.71 11.06
C GLY A 47 3.85 -8.87 11.60
N ILE A 48 4.63 -9.84 11.08
CA ILE A 48 6.06 -9.97 11.39
C ILE A 48 6.84 -8.77 10.86
N ALA A 49 6.56 -8.32 9.63
CA ALA A 49 7.23 -7.17 9.04
C ALA A 49 6.94 -5.87 9.82
N VAL A 50 5.69 -5.66 10.23
CA VAL A 50 5.28 -4.52 11.07
C VAL A 50 5.99 -4.58 12.43
N ALA A 51 6.02 -5.75 13.07
CA ALA A 51 6.71 -5.94 14.34
C ALA A 51 8.23 -5.71 14.22
N ALA A 52 8.85 -6.19 13.14
CA ALA A 52 10.27 -5.96 12.86
C ALA A 52 10.56 -4.48 12.57
N GLY A 53 9.67 -3.79 11.84
CA GLY A 53 9.74 -2.34 11.62
C GLY A 53 9.72 -1.57 12.94
N GLY A 54 8.74 -1.85 13.80
CA GLY A 54 8.66 -1.23 15.13
C GLY A 54 9.87 -1.56 16.02
N ALA A 55 10.35 -2.81 16.01
CA ALA A 55 11.51 -3.23 16.79
C ALA A 55 12.82 -2.55 16.33
N SER A 56 12.94 -2.24 15.03
CA SER A 56 14.09 -1.53 14.47
C SER A 56 14.04 -0.01 14.65
N SER A 57 13.06 0.52 15.42
CA SER A 57 12.74 1.96 15.51
C SER A 57 12.42 2.59 14.15
N SER A 58 12.06 1.78 13.15
CA SER A 58 11.59 2.23 11.84
C SER A 58 10.07 2.39 11.86
N SER A 59 9.52 3.01 10.81
CA SER A 59 8.06 3.04 10.61
C SER A 59 7.51 1.63 10.39
N ALA A 60 6.22 1.44 10.64
CA ALA A 60 5.53 0.18 10.41
C ALA A 60 5.68 -0.24 8.95
N THR A 61 6.42 -1.34 8.71
CA THR A 61 6.65 -1.86 7.37
C THR A 61 5.50 -2.81 7.03
N THR A 62 4.58 -2.34 6.21
CA THR A 62 3.37 -3.04 5.77
C THR A 62 3.38 -3.23 4.24
N CYS A 63 2.43 -3.96 3.71
CA CYS A 63 2.17 -4.04 2.28
C CYS A 63 1.89 -2.64 1.69
N PHE A 64 2.48 -2.32 0.53
CA PHE A 64 2.35 -1.03 -0.13
C PHE A 64 1.38 -1.09 -1.31
N VAL A 65 0.40 -0.18 -1.37
CA VAL A 65 -0.57 -0.08 -2.47
C VAL A 65 0.10 0.28 -3.79
N GLU A 66 1.22 0.98 -3.74
CA GLU A 66 2.07 1.33 -4.87
C GLU A 66 2.64 0.08 -5.58
N SER A 67 2.65 -1.08 -4.90
CA SER A 67 3.03 -2.36 -5.51
C SER A 67 2.11 -2.74 -6.67
N THR A 68 0.88 -2.18 -6.73
CA THR A 68 -0.03 -2.33 -7.87
C THR A 68 0.62 -1.85 -9.17
N ALA A 69 1.39 -0.76 -9.15
CA ALA A 69 2.09 -0.26 -10.34
C ALA A 69 3.14 -1.26 -10.83
N GLY A 70 3.91 -1.87 -9.92
CA GLY A 70 4.89 -2.89 -10.27
C GLY A 70 4.24 -4.16 -10.83
N VAL A 71 3.10 -4.55 -10.26
CA VAL A 71 2.29 -5.67 -10.75
C VAL A 71 1.66 -5.35 -12.11
N GLY A 72 1.21 -4.12 -12.34
CA GLY A 72 0.69 -3.66 -13.63
C GLY A 72 1.73 -3.76 -14.75
N GLU A 73 3.00 -3.48 -14.43
CA GLU A 73 4.15 -3.65 -15.34
C GLU A 73 4.62 -5.12 -15.50
N GLY A 74 3.94 -6.07 -14.87
CA GLY A 74 4.19 -7.50 -15.05
C GLY A 74 4.99 -8.18 -13.93
N ALA A 75 5.20 -7.53 -12.79
CA ALA A 75 5.77 -8.20 -11.62
C ALA A 75 4.80 -9.32 -11.14
N ARG A 76 5.28 -10.57 -11.15
CA ARG A 76 4.50 -11.76 -10.75
C ARG A 76 5.19 -12.64 -9.72
N THR A 77 6.44 -12.31 -9.36
CA THR A 77 7.23 -13.10 -8.39
C THR A 77 7.83 -12.21 -7.32
N GLY A 78 8.10 -12.79 -6.15
CA GLY A 78 8.79 -12.10 -5.05
C GLY A 78 10.22 -11.67 -5.37
N PHE A 79 10.80 -12.14 -6.49
CA PHE A 79 12.12 -11.68 -6.94
C PHE A 79 12.12 -10.18 -7.25
N SER A 80 11.01 -9.65 -7.80
CA SER A 80 10.86 -8.20 -8.01
C SER A 80 11.04 -7.43 -6.71
N ASN A 81 10.44 -7.91 -5.62
CA ASN A 81 10.54 -7.26 -4.31
C ASN A 81 11.96 -7.33 -3.74
N ILE A 82 12.68 -8.43 -3.98
CA ILE A 82 14.09 -8.56 -3.57
C ILE A 82 14.97 -7.57 -4.33
N VAL A 83 14.78 -7.44 -5.65
CA VAL A 83 15.53 -6.49 -6.48
C VAL A 83 15.23 -5.05 -6.04
N THR A 84 13.96 -4.70 -5.87
CA THR A 84 13.55 -3.39 -5.38
C THR A 84 14.14 -3.08 -4.01
N GLY A 85 14.08 -4.03 -3.06
CA GLY A 85 14.69 -3.88 -1.74
C GLY A 85 16.21 -3.69 -1.79
N ALA A 86 16.91 -4.45 -2.64
CA ALA A 86 18.34 -4.29 -2.85
C ALA A 86 18.69 -2.92 -3.45
N LEU A 87 17.91 -2.44 -4.41
CA LEU A 87 18.08 -1.10 -4.99
C LEU A 87 17.84 0.00 -3.95
N PHE A 88 16.84 -0.14 -3.08
CA PHE A 88 16.63 0.79 -1.95
C PHE A 88 17.80 0.75 -0.96
N ALA A 89 18.37 -0.43 -0.67
CA ALA A 89 19.55 -0.54 0.18
C ALA A 89 20.78 0.16 -0.45
N VAL A 90 20.97 0.03 -1.76
CA VAL A 90 22.02 0.79 -2.49
C VAL A 90 21.71 2.29 -2.47
N ALA A 91 20.45 2.68 -2.64
CA ALA A 91 20.02 4.08 -2.60
C ALA A 91 20.33 4.77 -1.26
N LEU A 92 20.43 4.03 -0.15
CA LEU A 92 20.87 4.58 1.14
C LEU A 92 22.27 5.19 1.08
N PHE A 93 23.18 4.68 0.24
CA PHE A 93 24.49 5.30 0.03
C PHE A 93 24.42 6.58 -0.81
N LEU A 94 23.36 6.74 -1.62
CA LEU A 94 23.06 7.94 -2.40
C LEU A 94 22.12 8.92 -1.67
N THR A 95 21.75 8.66 -0.41
CA THR A 95 20.98 9.58 0.44
C THR A 95 21.44 11.05 0.36
N PRO A 96 22.75 11.39 0.40
CA PRO A 96 23.17 12.80 0.30
C PRO A 96 22.77 13.47 -1.01
N VAL A 97 22.63 12.71 -2.10
CA VAL A 97 22.13 13.21 -3.39
C VAL A 97 20.62 13.42 -3.34
N ALA A 98 19.88 12.51 -2.72
CA ALA A 98 18.44 12.66 -2.53
C ALA A 98 18.08 13.88 -1.67
N THR A 99 18.89 14.20 -0.65
CA THR A 99 18.68 15.38 0.20
C THR A 99 18.97 16.72 -0.48
N MET A 100 19.60 16.72 -1.68
CA MET A 100 19.75 17.94 -2.47
C MET A 100 18.46 18.37 -3.17
N VAL A 101 17.48 17.47 -3.31
CA VAL A 101 16.20 17.79 -3.94
C VAL A 101 15.35 18.62 -2.96
N PRO A 102 14.95 19.85 -3.32
CA PRO A 102 14.09 20.67 -2.47
C PRO A 102 12.74 19.98 -2.24
N SER A 103 12.23 20.02 -1.01
CA SER A 103 10.93 19.43 -0.67
C SER A 103 9.78 20.04 -1.47
N GLN A 104 9.93 21.30 -1.90
CA GLN A 104 8.96 22.00 -2.75
C GLN A 104 8.81 21.36 -4.13
N ALA A 105 9.84 20.65 -4.63
CA ALA A 105 9.78 19.93 -5.90
C ALA A 105 9.02 18.59 -5.79
N ALA A 106 8.96 18.00 -4.58
CA ALA A 106 8.21 16.76 -4.35
C ALA A 106 6.69 17.00 -4.35
N THR A 107 6.23 18.17 -3.88
CA THR A 107 4.80 18.51 -3.79
C THR A 107 4.03 18.34 -5.10
N PRO A 108 4.43 18.94 -6.25
CA PRO A 108 3.69 18.77 -7.51
C PRO A 108 3.71 17.32 -8.02
N ALA A 109 4.78 16.57 -7.74
CA ALA A 109 4.85 15.15 -8.08
C ALA A 109 3.80 14.33 -7.29
N LEU A 110 3.66 14.59 -5.99
CA LEU A 110 2.65 13.94 -5.16
C LEU A 110 1.22 14.29 -5.60
N VAL A 111 0.96 15.53 -6.00
CA VAL A 111 -0.35 15.93 -6.56
C VAL A 111 -0.67 15.17 -7.85
N ALA A 112 0.32 15.03 -8.75
CA ALA A 112 0.15 14.27 -9.98
C ALA A 112 -0.12 12.77 -9.70
N VAL A 113 0.59 12.17 -8.74
CA VAL A 113 0.35 10.78 -8.32
C VAL A 113 -1.06 10.61 -7.74
N GLY A 114 -1.50 11.52 -6.86
CA GLY A 114 -2.85 11.51 -6.31
C GLY A 114 -3.91 11.57 -7.42
N PHE A 115 -3.72 12.44 -8.41
CA PHE A 115 -4.59 12.49 -9.59
C PHE A 115 -4.63 11.18 -10.38
N LEU A 116 -3.49 10.52 -10.56
CA LEU A 116 -3.42 9.23 -11.27
C LEU A 116 -4.19 8.14 -10.53
N ILE A 117 -4.02 8.04 -9.20
CA ILE A 117 -4.77 7.09 -8.35
C ILE A 117 -6.27 7.37 -8.46
N LEU A 118 -6.67 8.64 -8.40
CA LEU A 118 -8.07 9.06 -8.59
C LEU A 118 -8.61 8.60 -9.95
N SER A 119 -7.88 8.85 -11.04
CA SER A 119 -8.35 8.53 -12.39
C SER A 119 -8.50 7.02 -12.64
N GLY A 120 -7.61 6.21 -12.09
CA GLY A 120 -7.55 4.77 -12.35
C GLY A 120 -8.43 3.92 -11.44
N SER A 121 -8.56 4.31 -10.16
CA SER A 121 -9.21 3.48 -9.14
C SER A 121 -10.64 3.91 -8.83
N ILE A 122 -10.93 5.21 -8.81
CA ILE A 122 -12.26 5.72 -8.42
C ILE A 122 -13.31 5.50 -9.51
N THR A 123 -12.88 5.44 -10.76
CA THR A 123 -13.77 5.13 -11.89
C THR A 123 -14.35 3.72 -11.82
N LYS A 124 -13.69 2.80 -11.09
CA LYS A 124 -14.18 1.43 -10.87
C LYS A 124 -15.22 1.31 -9.74
N ILE A 125 -15.44 2.37 -8.95
CA ILE A 125 -16.42 2.35 -7.85
C ILE A 125 -17.83 2.44 -8.42
N ASP A 126 -18.74 1.58 -7.95
CA ASP A 126 -20.15 1.65 -8.32
C ASP A 126 -20.82 2.82 -7.58
N TRP A 127 -20.98 3.94 -8.30
CA TRP A 127 -21.62 5.14 -7.79
C TRP A 127 -23.15 5.05 -7.74
N THR A 128 -23.74 3.98 -8.27
CA THR A 128 -25.19 3.78 -8.24
C THR A 128 -25.67 3.13 -6.93
N ASP A 129 -24.79 2.39 -6.24
CA ASP A 129 -25.08 1.84 -4.92
C ASP A 129 -24.64 2.81 -3.81
N PHE A 130 -25.63 3.45 -3.18
CA PHE A 130 -25.42 4.34 -2.04
C PHE A 130 -24.71 3.68 -0.84
N THR A 131 -24.81 2.35 -0.70
CA THR A 131 -24.15 1.59 0.36
C THR A 131 -22.63 1.62 0.23
N ILE A 132 -22.11 1.76 -1.00
CA ILE A 132 -20.67 1.78 -1.32
C ILE A 132 -20.20 3.22 -1.59
N ALA A 133 -20.99 3.99 -2.33
CA ALA A 133 -20.64 5.34 -2.74
C ALA A 133 -20.50 6.32 -1.55
N ILE A 134 -21.39 6.23 -0.55
CA ILE A 134 -21.36 7.13 0.61
C ILE A 134 -20.10 6.91 1.47
N PRO A 135 -19.76 5.66 1.89
CA PRO A 135 -18.51 5.41 2.60
C PRO A 135 -17.27 5.83 1.81
N ALA A 136 -17.20 5.49 0.51
CA ALA A 136 -16.05 5.84 -0.33
C ALA A 136 -15.85 7.37 -0.43
N PHE A 137 -16.93 8.12 -0.61
CA PHE A 137 -16.89 9.59 -0.62
C PHE A 137 -16.42 10.17 0.71
N LEU A 138 -16.96 9.68 1.83
CA LEU A 138 -16.53 10.14 3.15
C LEU A 138 -15.05 9.86 3.39
N THR A 139 -14.56 8.67 3.03
CA THR A 139 -13.14 8.33 3.15
C THR A 139 -12.27 9.26 2.32
N MET A 140 -12.64 9.57 1.07
CA MET A 140 -11.88 10.48 0.20
C MET A 140 -11.78 11.92 0.70
N VAL A 141 -12.79 12.40 1.43
CA VAL A 141 -12.83 13.78 1.93
C VAL A 141 -12.20 13.89 3.32
N MET A 142 -12.34 12.85 4.14
CA MET A 142 -11.92 12.87 5.55
C MET A 142 -10.52 12.32 5.79
N MET A 143 -9.99 11.45 4.93
CA MET A 143 -8.63 10.90 5.02
C MET A 143 -7.74 11.50 3.94
#